data_AF-A0A920KNB7-F1
#
_entry.id   AF-A0A920KNB7-F1
#
_cell.length_a   1.000
_cell.length_b   1.000
_cell.length_c   1.000
_cell.angle_alpha   90.00
_cell.angle_beta   90.00
_cell.angle_gamma   90.00
#
_symmetry.space_group_name_H-M   'P 1'
#
loop_
_entity.id
_entity.type
_entity.pdbx_description
1 polymer ?
#
loop_
_entity_poly.entity_id
_entity_poly.type
_entity_poly.pdbx_seq_one_letter_code
_entity_poly.pdbx_strand_id
1 'polypeptide(L)' 'MGAGKHEALVVNQWLTVQATRPNADCVESVAALMEHESFDWRNPNKLRALIGAFASSNRLRFTGLTVRATG' A
#
# COMPACT_ATOMS: atom_id res chain seq x y z
N MET A 1 25.99 16.45 -2.95
CA MET A 1 25.33 15.30 -3.62
C MET A 1 24.77 14.39 -2.54
N GLY A 2 23.44 14.17 -2.49
CA GLY A 2 22.83 13.35 -1.43
C GLY A 2 21.28 13.35 -1.34
N ALA A 3 20.57 14.13 -2.15
CA ALA A 3 19.13 14.35 -1.97
C ALA A 3 18.23 13.15 -2.37
N GLY A 4 18.66 12.24 -3.24
CA GLY A 4 17.75 11.23 -3.81
C GLY A 4 17.39 10.06 -2.88
N LYS A 5 18.25 9.71 -1.91
CA LYS A 5 18.02 8.52 -1.06
C LYS A 5 17.03 8.80 0.07
N HIS A 6 17.15 9.97 0.72
CA HIS A 6 16.27 10.32 1.84
C HIS A 6 14.83 10.57 1.34
N GLU A 7 14.68 11.25 0.20
CA GLU A 7 13.38 11.47 -0.42
C GLU A 7 12.72 10.15 -0.83
N ALA A 8 13.48 9.24 -1.45
CA ALA A 8 12.97 7.90 -1.80
C ALA A 8 12.55 7.08 -0.57
N LEU A 9 13.27 7.19 0.55
CA LEU A 9 12.90 6.52 1.80
C LEU A 9 11.59 7.06 2.39
N VAL A 10 11.43 8.39 2.40
CA VAL A 10 10.20 9.03 2.88
C VAL A 10 9.00 8.61 2.04
N VAL A 11 9.15 8.59 0.71
CA VAL A 11 8.10 8.13 -0.21
C VAL A 11 7.76 6.66 0.03
N ASN A 12 8.75 5.79 0.19
CA ASN A 12 8.50 4.38 0.48
C ASN A 12 7.76 4.19 1.81
N GLN A 13 8.12 4.96 2.84
CA GLN A 13 7.44 4.91 4.13
C GLN A 13 5.99 5.38 4.02
N TRP A 14 5.75 6.46 3.28
CA TRP A 14 4.40 6.95 3.03
C TRP A 14 3.56 5.93 2.25
N LEU A 15 4.09 5.33 1.17
CA LEU A 15 3.42 4.26 0.42
C LEU A 15 3.06 3.07 1.32
N THR A 16 3.96 2.68 2.21
CA THR A 16 3.74 1.58 3.16
C THR A 16 2.63 1.91 4.15
N VAL A 17 2.61 3.13 4.71
CA VAL A 17 1.53 3.56 5.60
C VAL A 17 0.20 3.50 4.87
N GLN A 18 0.13 4.05 3.66
CA GLN A 18 -1.11 4.05 2.88
C GLN A 18 -1.58 2.64 2.52
N ALA A 19 -0.67 1.73 2.15
CA ALA A 19 -0.95 0.34 1.79
C ALA A 19 -1.47 -0.52 2.96
N THR A 20 -1.15 -0.13 4.20
CA THR A 20 -1.45 -0.90 5.41
C THR A 20 -2.61 -0.31 6.24
N ARG A 21 -3.19 0.80 5.78
CA ARG A 21 -4.34 1.44 6.45
C ARG A 21 -5.56 0.51 6.45
N PRO A 22 -6.21 0.30 7.60
CA PRO A 22 -7.43 -0.48 7.68
C PRO A 22 -8.62 0.37 7.22
N ASN A 23 -8.96 0.32 5.93
CA ASN A 23 -10.16 0.93 5.36
C ASN A 23 -10.98 -0.11 4.57
N ALA A 24 -12.27 0.19 4.37
CA ALA A 24 -13.15 -0.64 3.54
C ALA A 24 -12.62 -0.70 2.10
N ASP A 25 -12.17 0.45 1.58
CA ASP A 25 -11.77 0.69 0.21
C ASP A 25 -10.25 0.55 0.00
N CYS A 26 -9.67 -0.47 0.63
CA CYS A 26 -8.21 -0.66 0.65
C CYS A 26 -7.66 -0.98 -0.74
N VAL A 27 -8.43 -1.69 -1.58
CA VAL A 27 -8.04 -2.05 -2.94
C VAL A 27 -8.04 -0.82 -3.84
N GLU A 28 -9.09 0.00 -3.77
CA GLU A 28 -9.26 1.24 -4.52
C GLU A 28 -8.17 2.25 -4.16
N SER A 29 -7.83 2.33 -2.87
CA SER A 29 -6.75 3.19 -2.38
C SER A 29 -5.38 2.78 -2.96
N VAL A 30 -5.11 1.47 -3.02
CA VAL A 30 -3.85 0.96 -3.62
C VAL A 30 -3.84 1.18 -5.13
N ALA A 31 -4.97 0.97 -5.81
CA ALA A 31 -5.09 1.24 -7.25
C ALA A 31 -4.81 2.71 -7.58
N ALA A 32 -5.39 3.65 -6.82
CA ALA A 32 -5.11 5.08 -6.99
C ALA A 32 -3.63 5.44 -6.74
N LEU A 33 -2.98 4.77 -5.79
CA LEU A 33 -1.55 4.97 -5.50
C LEU A 33 -0.64 4.46 -6.62
N MET A 34 -1.08 3.47 -7.40
CA MET A 34 -0.34 2.99 -8.58
C MET A 34 -0.31 4.01 -9.73
N GLU A 35 -1.26 4.95 -9.75
CA GLU A 35 -1.32 6.05 -10.73
C GLU A 35 -0.61 7.32 -10.23
N HIS A 36 -0.20 7.36 -8.96
CA HIS A 36 0.42 8.53 -8.35
C HIS A 36 1.85 8.74 -8.84
N GLU A 37 2.27 9.99 -9.07
CA GLU A 37 3.63 10.34 -9.53
C GLU A 37 4.75 9.83 -8.62
N SER A 38 4.46 9.74 -7.33
CA SER A 38 5.35 9.16 -6.31
C SER A 38 5.55 7.65 -6.45
N PHE A 39 4.75 6.95 -7.26
CA PHE A 39 4.89 5.52 -7.53
C PHE A 39 5.55 5.27 -8.89
N ASP A 40 6.42 4.26 -8.93
CA ASP A 40 7.06 3.80 -10.16
C ASP A 40 7.20 2.27 -10.10
N TRP A 41 6.55 1.58 -11.04
CA TRP A 41 6.57 0.12 -11.13
C TRP A 41 7.96 -0.45 -11.47
N ARG A 42 8.84 0.37 -12.05
CA ARG A 42 10.23 -0.02 -12.36
C ARG A 42 11.13 0.04 -11.14
N ASN A 43 10.69 0.69 -10.07
CA ASN A 43 11.43 0.78 -8.81
C ASN A 43 11.00 -0.35 -7.86
N PRO A 44 11.82 -1.39 -7.66
CA PRO A 44 11.46 -2.54 -6.82
C PRO A 44 11.23 -2.16 -5.34
N ASN A 45 11.80 -1.05 -4.87
CA ASN A 45 11.57 -0.56 -3.51
C ASN A 45 10.16 0.02 -3.38
N LYS A 46 9.71 0.82 -4.35
CA LYS A 46 8.36 1.39 -4.37
C LYS A 46 7.29 0.30 -4.56
N LEU A 47 7.56 -0.67 -5.43
CA LEU A 47 6.69 -1.84 -5.62
C LEU A 47 6.51 -2.63 -4.31
N ARG A 48 7.63 -2.92 -3.61
CA ARG A 48 7.59 -3.63 -2.33
C ARG A 48 6.90 -2.82 -1.24
N ALA A 49 7.14 -1.51 -1.19
CA ALA A 49 6.52 -0.58 -0.23
C ALA A 49 5.00 -0.45 -0.40
N LEU A 50 4.48 -0.51 -1.63
CA LEU A 50 3.03 -0.43 -1.88
C LEU A 50 2.38 -1.82 -1.93
N ILE A 51 2.70 -2.63 -2.94
CA ILE A 51 2.03 -3.91 -3.22
C ILE A 51 2.46 -4.98 -2.23
N GLY A 52 3.75 -5.03 -1.91
CA GLY A 52 4.28 -5.99 -0.94
C GLY A 52 3.71 -5.75 0.47
N ALA A 53 3.63 -4.48 0.89
CA ALA A 53 3.02 -4.11 2.17
C ALA A 53 1.52 -4.44 2.20
N PHE A 54 0.77 -4.08 1.17
CA PHE A 54 -0.65 -4.41 1.06
C PHE A 54 -0.92 -5.92 1.15
N ALA A 55 -0.20 -6.73 0.37
CA ALA A 55 -0.33 -8.18 0.38
C ALA A 55 0.05 -8.80 1.73
N SER A 56 1.06 -8.25 2.41
CA SER A 56 1.53 -8.71 3.72
C SER A 56 0.54 -8.38 4.84
N SER A 57 -0.07 -7.19 4.78
CA SER A 57 -1.07 -6.74 5.75
C SER A 57 -2.43 -7.41 5.59
N ASN A 58 -2.75 -7.95 4.42
CA ASN A 58 -4.04 -8.58 4.16
C ASN A 58 -4.18 -10.04 4.64
N ARG A 59 -3.21 -10.58 5.41
CA ARG A 59 -3.27 -11.98 5.91
C ARG A 59 -4.47 -12.29 6.82
N LEU A 60 -5.13 -11.28 7.41
CA LEU A 60 -6.31 -11.45 8.27
C LEU A 60 -7.63 -10.97 7.64
N ARG A 61 -7.60 -10.20 6.54
CA ARG A 61 -8.81 -9.61 5.92
C ARG A 61 -9.17 -10.23 4.58
N PHE A 62 -8.24 -10.94 3.93
CA PHE A 62 -8.57 -11.81 2.80
C PHE A 62 -9.46 -13.01 3.20
N THR A 63 -9.51 -13.35 4.50
CA THR A 63 -10.37 -14.41 5.06
C THR A 63 -11.68 -13.89 5.67
N GLY A 64 -12.01 -12.61 5.49
CA GLY A 64 -13.13 -11.94 6.16
C GLY A 64 -14.48 -12.01 5.42
N LEU A 65 -14.92 -13.17 4.97
CA LEU A 65 -16.37 -13.41 4.72
C LEU A 65 -17.05 -13.73 6.06
N THR A 66 -16.99 -12.82 7.04
CA THR A 66 -17.89 -12.90 8.18
C THR A 66 -19.15 -12.16 7.77
N VAL A 67 -20.09 -12.92 7.20
CA VAL A 67 -21.52 -12.60 7.20
C VAL A 67 -21.87 -12.09 8.59
N ARG A 68 -22.03 -10.78 8.75
CA ARG A 68 -22.87 -10.25 9.81
C ARG A 68 -24.28 -10.29 9.27
N ALA A 69 -24.95 -11.38 9.64
CA ALA A 69 -26.39 -11.49 9.61
C ALA A 69 -26.98 -10.20 10.19
N THR A 70 -27.70 -9.47 9.35
CA THR A 70 -28.56 -8.39 9.82
C THR A 70 -29.88 -9.06 10.18
N GLY A 71 -30.26 -8.96 11.45
CA GLY A 71 -31.57 -9.38 11.93
C GLY A 71 -32.69 -8.47 11.47
#